data_AF-A0A0Q6ULD7-F1
#
_entry.id   AF-A0A0Q6ULD7-F1
#
_cell.length_a   1.000
_cell.length_b   1.000
_cell.length_c   1.000
_cell.angle_alpha   90.00
_cell.angle_beta   90.00
_cell.angle_gamma   90.00
#
_symmetry.space_group_name_H-M   'P 1'
#
loop_
_entity.id
_entity.type
_entity.pdbx_description
1 polymer ?
#
loop_
_entity_poly.entity_id
_entity_poly.type
_entity_poly.pdbx_seq_one_letter_code
_entity_poly.pdbx_strand_id
1 'polypeptide(L)'
;MKIPDESHPITITRAPNAVRVLFEGHEIADSGDVLVLQEANYPPVFYFPRDDVRMAFLRRTDKVTHCPYKGDASYFTIYRDRQIIENAVWSYEDPFPAVGQIGNRVAFYPEHVEFELGDLTAAQTEALNVDDVVRHTDSGSGASQAERWPPNVDMPDPDRVERDVDQPYRGIGSL
;
A
#
# COMPACT_ATOMS: atom_id res chain seq x y z
N MET A 1 -28.12 2.56 -14.51
CA MET A 1 -27.51 3.26 -13.37
C MET A 1 -28.60 3.69 -12.40
N LYS A 2 -28.50 3.28 -11.14
CA LYS A 2 -29.30 3.78 -10.02
C LYS A 2 -28.47 4.77 -9.23
N ILE A 3 -29.12 5.81 -8.73
CA ILE A 3 -28.50 6.79 -7.85
C ILE A 3 -28.73 6.29 -6.42
N PRO A 4 -27.69 6.24 -5.55
CA PRO A 4 -27.88 5.93 -4.13
C PRO A 4 -28.88 6.91 -3.51
N ASP A 5 -29.89 6.37 -2.84
CA ASP A 5 -30.94 7.13 -2.16
C ASP A 5 -31.09 6.64 -0.71
N GLU A 6 -32.06 7.17 0.03
CA GLU A 6 -32.29 6.79 1.44
C GLU A 6 -32.58 5.30 1.65
N SER A 7 -33.00 4.56 0.61
CA SER A 7 -33.19 3.11 0.68
C SER A 7 -31.88 2.32 0.53
N HIS A 8 -30.85 2.93 -0.07
CA HIS A 8 -29.52 2.35 -0.30
C HIS A 8 -28.43 3.42 -0.10
N PRO A 9 -28.18 3.84 1.15
CA PRO A 9 -27.17 4.85 1.42
C PRO A 9 -25.77 4.28 1.16
N ILE A 10 -24.97 5.03 0.39
CA ILE A 10 -23.56 4.76 0.17
C ILE A 10 -22.77 5.94 0.71
N THR A 11 -21.92 5.69 1.70
CA THR A 11 -21.02 6.68 2.27
C THR A 11 -19.59 6.28 1.95
N ILE A 12 -18.78 7.24 1.52
CA ILE A 12 -17.36 7.07 1.25
C ILE A 12 -16.61 8.03 2.17
N THR A 13 -15.78 7.50 3.06
CA THR A 13 -14.91 8.28 3.95
C THR A 13 -13.46 7.85 3.78
N ARG A 14 -12.51 8.69 4.21
CA ARG A 14 -11.10 8.28 4.32
C ARG A 14 -10.89 7.49 5.61
N ALA A 15 -10.09 6.44 5.53
CA ALA A 15 -9.60 5.76 6.72
C ALA A 15 -8.73 6.74 7.52
N PRO A 16 -8.91 6.82 8.86
CA PRO A 16 -8.13 7.74 9.69
C PRO A 16 -6.67 7.31 9.85
N ASN A 17 -6.40 6.03 9.58
CA ASN A 17 -5.13 5.36 9.82
C ASN A 17 -4.68 4.67 8.53
N ALA A 18 -3.38 4.44 8.40
CA ALA A 18 -2.85 3.60 7.35
C ALA A 18 -3.42 2.18 7.49
N VAL A 19 -3.65 1.52 6.37
CA VAL A 19 -4.14 0.14 6.33
C VAL A 19 -3.15 -0.70 5.55
N ARG A 20 -2.81 -1.85 6.10
CA ARG A 20 -2.03 -2.89 5.46
C ARG A 20 -2.90 -4.09 5.17
N VAL A 21 -2.60 -4.76 4.07
CA VAL A 21 -3.24 -6.00 3.66
C VAL A 21 -2.17 -7.08 3.56
N LEU A 22 -2.35 -8.15 4.32
CA LEU A 22 -1.50 -9.33 4.28
C LEU A 22 -2.23 -10.48 3.62
N PHE A 23 -1.52 -11.22 2.79
CA PHE A 23 -1.93 -12.50 2.26
C PHE A 23 -0.93 -13.55 2.75
N GLU A 24 -1.40 -14.51 3.56
CA GLU A 24 -0.55 -15.55 4.15
C GLU A 24 0.69 -14.97 4.85
N GLY A 25 0.48 -13.95 5.69
CA GLY A 25 1.55 -13.25 6.43
C GLY A 25 2.44 -12.34 5.59
N HIS A 26 2.15 -12.17 4.30
CA HIS A 26 2.93 -11.29 3.43
C HIS A 26 2.16 -10.06 2.97
N GLU A 27 2.78 -8.89 3.12
CA GLU A 27 2.19 -7.64 2.64
C GLU A 27 1.95 -7.66 1.12
N ILE A 28 0.71 -7.33 0.73
CA ILE A 28 0.27 -7.15 -0.66
C ILE A 28 -0.31 -5.76 -0.91
N ALA A 29 -0.60 -4.97 0.13
CA ALA A 29 -0.89 -3.54 0.05
C ALA A 29 -0.52 -2.83 1.36
N ASP A 30 -0.06 -1.58 1.28
CA ASP A 30 0.14 -0.67 2.41
C ASP A 30 -0.17 0.75 1.93
N SER A 31 -1.16 1.41 2.54
CA SER A 31 -1.58 2.75 2.13
C SER A 31 -2.08 3.61 3.28
N GLY A 32 -1.73 4.89 3.23
CA GLY A 32 -2.31 5.94 4.08
C GLY A 32 -3.53 6.65 3.44
N ASP A 33 -3.80 6.45 2.15
CA ASP A 33 -4.94 7.06 1.44
C ASP A 33 -5.99 6.00 1.09
N VAL A 34 -6.53 5.33 2.10
CA VAL A 34 -7.57 4.30 1.92
C VAL A 34 -8.95 4.91 2.03
N LEU A 35 -9.83 4.58 1.09
CA LEU A 35 -11.25 4.94 1.18
C LEU A 35 -12.06 3.79 1.78
N VAL A 36 -12.91 4.11 2.74
CA VAL A 36 -13.87 3.20 3.35
C VAL A 36 -15.22 3.45 2.73
N LEU A 37 -15.75 2.45 2.02
CA LEU A 37 -17.11 2.48 1.49
C LEU A 37 -18.02 1.71 2.43
N GLN A 38 -19.01 2.40 3.00
CA GLN A 38 -20.09 1.83 3.78
C GLN A 38 -21.37 1.84 2.94
N GLU A 39 -21.93 0.67 2.67
CA GLU A 39 -23.19 0.53 1.92
C GLU A 39 -24.25 -0.06 2.85
N ALA A 40 -25.29 0.72 3.16
CA ALA A 40 -26.35 0.33 4.08
C ALA A 40 -25.79 -0.38 5.33
N ASN A 41 -26.22 -1.62 5.58
CA ASN A 41 -25.80 -2.46 6.71
C ASN A 41 -24.74 -3.51 6.32
N TYR A 42 -24.13 -3.41 5.13
CA TYR A 42 -23.06 -4.32 4.73
C TYR A 42 -21.75 -3.98 5.45
N PRO A 43 -20.82 -4.94 5.61
CA PRO A 43 -19.50 -4.64 6.14
C PRO A 43 -18.79 -3.54 5.32
N PRO A 44 -18.02 -2.65 5.97
CA PRO A 44 -17.27 -1.63 5.26
C PRO A 44 -16.21 -2.27 4.35
N VAL A 45 -15.99 -1.66 3.18
CA VAL A 45 -15.01 -2.11 2.19
C VAL A 45 -13.90 -1.08 2.08
N PHE A 46 -12.65 -1.54 2.19
CA PHE A 46 -11.45 -0.73 2.01
C PHE A 46 -11.01 -0.70 0.54
N TYR A 47 -10.84 0.51 0.01
CA TYR A 47 -10.41 0.79 -1.36
C TYR A 47 -9.04 1.48 -1.35
N PHE A 48 -8.04 0.75 -1.83
CA PHE A 48 -6.64 1.17 -1.89
C PHE A 48 -6.33 1.83 -3.24
N PRO A 49 -5.50 2.89 -3.28
CA PRO A 49 -4.90 3.35 -4.53
C PRO A 49 -4.17 2.18 -5.21
N ARG A 50 -4.31 2.05 -6.52
CA ARG A 50 -3.67 0.94 -7.26
C ARG A 50 -2.14 0.97 -7.15
N ASP A 51 -1.55 2.15 -6.98
CA ASP A 51 -0.10 2.35 -6.85
C ASP A 51 0.45 1.82 -5.50
N ASP A 52 -0.38 1.78 -4.47
CA ASP A 52 -0.03 1.27 -3.14
C ASP A 52 -0.23 -0.25 -3.01
N VAL A 53 -0.81 -0.87 -4.04
CA VAL A 53 -1.02 -2.31 -4.12
C VAL A 53 0.11 -2.97 -4.89
N ARG A 54 0.62 -4.09 -4.38
CA ARG A 54 1.65 -4.90 -5.06
C ARG A 54 1.03 -5.68 -6.22
N MET A 55 0.68 -4.99 -7.30
CA MET A 55 0.03 -5.53 -8.49
C MET A 55 0.81 -6.67 -9.17
N ALA A 56 2.12 -6.82 -8.88
CA ALA A 56 2.93 -7.94 -9.35
C ALA A 56 2.38 -9.32 -8.93
N PHE A 57 1.68 -9.39 -7.79
CA PHE A 57 1.03 -10.61 -7.30
C PHE A 57 -0.41 -10.78 -7.80
N LEU A 58 -0.93 -9.82 -8.55
CA LEU A 58 -2.32 -9.79 -8.99
C LEU A 58 -2.40 -9.96 -10.51
N ARG A 59 -3.29 -10.84 -10.97
CA ARG A 59 -3.63 -10.95 -12.40
C ARG A 59 -5.11 -10.74 -12.61
N ARG A 60 -5.45 -9.83 -13.52
CA ARG A 60 -6.84 -9.60 -13.94
C ARG A 60 -7.41 -10.89 -14.53
N THR A 61 -8.68 -11.17 -14.24
CA THR A 61 -9.44 -12.26 -14.84
C THR A 61 -10.47 -11.70 -15.82
N ASP A 62 -11.06 -12.58 -16.64
CA ASP A 62 -12.16 -12.21 -17.53
C ASP A 62 -13.50 -12.02 -16.79
N LYS A 63 -13.51 -12.25 -15.46
CA LYS A 63 -14.71 -12.08 -14.64
C LYS A 63 -15.02 -10.60 -14.47
N VAL A 64 -16.25 -10.25 -14.82
CA VAL A 64 -16.83 -8.93 -14.59
C VAL A 64 -18.20 -9.10 -13.95
N THR A 65 -18.52 -8.29 -12.94
CA THR A 65 -19.88 -8.25 -12.37
C THR A 65 -20.44 -6.84 -12.46
N HIS A 66 -21.72 -6.75 -12.85
CA HIS A 66 -22.39 -5.47 -13.00
C HIS A 66 -23.18 -5.12 -11.74
N CYS A 67 -22.86 -3.98 -11.13
CA CYS A 67 -23.62 -3.41 -10.03
C CYS A 67 -24.43 -2.19 -10.51
N PRO A 68 -25.76 -2.15 -10.30
CA PRO A 68 -26.59 -1.04 -10.77
C PRO A 68 -26.23 0.31 -10.14
N TYR A 69 -25.57 0.32 -8.98
CA TYR A 69 -25.17 1.54 -8.25
C TYR A 69 -23.71 1.94 -8.49
N LYS A 70 -22.83 0.98 -8.82
CA LYS A 70 -21.38 1.21 -8.86
C LYS A 70 -20.75 1.06 -10.24
N GLY A 71 -21.41 0.38 -11.18
CA GLY A 71 -20.84 0.06 -12.50
C GLY A 71 -20.27 -1.34 -12.55
N ASP A 72 -19.26 -1.54 -13.39
CA ASP A 72 -18.65 -2.85 -13.65
C ASP A 72 -17.43 -3.10 -12.76
N ALA A 73 -17.47 -4.18 -11.97
CA ALA A 73 -16.35 -4.62 -11.15
C ALA A 73 -15.50 -5.61 -11.95
N SER A 74 -14.21 -5.28 -12.12
CA SER A 74 -13.20 -6.20 -12.66
C SER A 74 -12.53 -6.96 -11.53
N TYR A 75 -12.25 -8.24 -11.74
CA TYR A 75 -11.66 -9.11 -10.72
C TYR A 75 -10.20 -9.45 -11.01
N PHE A 76 -9.47 -9.74 -9.93
CA PHE A 76 -8.08 -10.17 -9.97
C PHE A 76 -7.89 -11.39 -9.08
N THR A 77 -7.00 -12.27 -9.53
CA THR A 77 -6.54 -13.45 -8.80
C THR A 77 -5.21 -13.14 -8.13
N ILE A 78 -5.07 -13.55 -6.87
CA ILE A 78 -3.80 -13.46 -6.13
C ILE A 78 -2.94 -14.67 -6.47
N TYR A 79 -1.69 -14.45 -6.85
CA TYR A 79 -0.67 -15.46 -7.12
C TYR A 79 0.52 -15.23 -6.20
N ARG A 80 0.68 -16.07 -5.16
CA ARG A 80 1.79 -15.95 -4.22
C ARG A 80 2.08 -17.26 -3.48
N ASP A 81 3.37 -17.58 -3.29
CA ASP A 81 3.87 -18.68 -2.45
C ASP A 81 3.13 -20.02 -2.62
N ARG A 82 2.86 -20.37 -3.90
CA ARG A 82 2.15 -21.58 -4.36
C ARG A 82 0.64 -21.60 -4.09
N GLN A 83 0.07 -20.52 -3.60
CA GLN A 83 -1.37 -20.32 -3.50
C GLN A 83 -1.88 -19.46 -4.65
N ILE A 84 -3.08 -19.82 -5.12
CA ILE A 84 -3.82 -19.12 -6.16
C ILE A 84 -5.23 -18.94 -5.64
N ILE A 85 -5.61 -17.70 -5.33
CA ILE A 85 -6.97 -17.39 -4.88
C ILE A 85 -7.67 -16.61 -5.98
N GLU A 86 -8.55 -17.32 -6.70
CA GLU A 86 -9.25 -16.78 -7.84
C GLU A 86 -10.25 -15.70 -7.43
N ASN A 87 -10.22 -14.57 -8.13
CA ASN A 87 -11.17 -13.47 -7.94
C ASN A 87 -11.23 -12.93 -6.49
N ALA A 88 -10.12 -13.02 -5.74
CA ALA A 88 -10.01 -12.54 -4.36
C ALA A 88 -9.98 -11.01 -4.22
N VAL A 89 -9.82 -10.31 -5.34
CA VAL A 89 -9.63 -8.87 -5.40
C VAL A 89 -10.52 -8.31 -6.50
N TRP A 90 -11.06 -7.12 -6.30
CA TRP A 90 -11.83 -6.43 -7.34
C TRP A 90 -11.50 -4.94 -7.42
N SER A 91 -11.85 -4.33 -8.54
CA SER A 91 -11.70 -2.89 -8.79
C SER A 91 -12.84 -2.40 -9.67
N TYR A 92 -13.36 -1.23 -9.36
CA TYR A 92 -14.24 -0.49 -10.27
C TYR A 92 -13.36 0.47 -11.07
N GLU A 93 -13.02 0.10 -12.31
CA GLU A 93 -12.11 0.90 -13.16
C GLU A 93 -12.82 2.14 -13.74
N ASP A 94 -14.10 1.98 -14.08
CA ASP A 94 -14.98 3.04 -14.57
C ASP A 94 -16.29 3.05 -13.77
N PRO A 95 -16.26 3.48 -12.49
CA PRO A 95 -17.46 3.51 -11.67
C PRO A 95 -18.42 4.61 -12.10
N PHE A 96 -19.68 4.48 -11.72
CA PHE A 96 -20.64 5.57 -11.94
C PHE A 96 -20.26 6.84 -11.17
N PRO A 97 -20.63 8.04 -11.67
CA PRO A 97 -20.25 9.32 -11.06
C PRO A 97 -20.53 9.46 -9.56
N ALA A 98 -21.62 8.86 -9.07
CA ALA A 98 -22.00 8.90 -7.65
C ALA A 98 -20.96 8.25 -6.72
N VAL A 99 -20.19 7.29 -7.23
CA VAL A 99 -19.12 6.59 -6.52
C VAL A 99 -17.77 6.77 -7.23
N GLY A 100 -17.60 7.86 -7.98
CA GLY A 100 -16.39 8.13 -8.78
C GLY A 100 -15.08 8.13 -7.97
N GLN A 101 -15.15 8.41 -6.67
CA GLN A 101 -14.00 8.45 -5.76
C GLN A 101 -13.28 7.11 -5.63
N ILE A 102 -13.98 5.98 -5.81
CA ILE A 102 -13.38 4.63 -5.78
C ILE A 102 -12.84 4.18 -7.15
N GLY A 103 -12.85 5.05 -8.15
CA GLY A 103 -12.37 4.74 -9.50
C GLY A 103 -10.92 4.29 -9.51
N ASN A 104 -10.66 3.18 -10.21
CA ASN A 104 -9.37 2.50 -10.30
C ASN A 104 -8.76 2.04 -8.98
N ARG A 105 -9.46 2.19 -7.85
CA ARG A 105 -9.02 1.67 -6.55
C ARG A 105 -9.30 0.18 -6.45
N VAL A 106 -8.53 -0.49 -5.60
CA VAL A 106 -8.51 -1.94 -5.44
C VAL A 106 -9.06 -2.31 -4.07
N ALA A 107 -9.91 -3.32 -4.01
CA ALA A 107 -10.49 -3.86 -2.78
C ALA A 107 -10.26 -5.37 -2.68
N PHE A 108 -10.17 -5.87 -1.46
CA PHE A 108 -9.85 -7.27 -1.16
C PHE A 108 -10.99 -7.93 -0.37
N TYR A 109 -11.20 -9.22 -0.63
CA TYR A 109 -12.17 -10.02 0.11
C TYR A 109 -11.60 -10.38 1.49
N PRO A 110 -12.23 -9.96 2.61
CA PRO A 110 -11.71 -10.17 3.97
C PRO A 110 -11.59 -11.65 4.37
N GLU A 111 -12.28 -12.57 3.68
CA GLU A 111 -12.12 -14.01 3.86
C GLU A 111 -10.81 -14.57 3.31
N HIS A 112 -10.07 -13.78 2.52
CA HIS A 112 -8.84 -14.21 1.83
C HIS A 112 -7.59 -13.43 2.27
N VAL A 113 -7.75 -12.35 3.02
CA VAL A 113 -6.65 -11.48 3.45
C VAL A 113 -6.84 -11.04 4.89
N GLU A 114 -5.75 -10.63 5.51
CA GLU A 114 -5.75 -10.01 6.84
C GLU A 114 -5.56 -8.50 6.69
N PHE A 115 -6.39 -7.71 7.38
CA PHE A 115 -6.26 -6.26 7.43
C PHE A 115 -5.61 -5.85 8.75
N GLU A 116 -4.52 -5.09 8.67
CA GLU A 116 -3.89 -4.45 9.81
C GLU A 116 -4.09 -2.94 9.72
N LEU A 117 -4.64 -2.34 10.77
CA LEU A 117 -4.73 -0.89 10.91
C LEU A 117 -3.43 -0.41 11.56
N GLY A 118 -2.63 0.35 10.83
CA GLY A 118 -1.41 0.95 11.36
C GLY A 118 -1.73 2.10 12.31
N ASP A 119 -0.89 2.29 13.32
CA ASP A 119 -0.77 3.59 13.97
C ASP A 119 -0.04 4.55 13.02
N LEU A 120 -0.45 5.82 12.96
CA LEU A 120 0.22 6.83 12.13
C LEU A 120 1.74 6.81 12.42
N THR A 121 2.55 6.50 11.41
CA THR A 121 4.01 6.65 11.57
C THR A 121 4.34 8.14 11.60
N ALA A 122 5.29 8.55 12.45
CA ALA A 122 5.67 9.96 12.61
C ALA A 122 6.04 10.64 11.27
N ALA A 123 6.56 9.88 10.30
CA ALA A 123 6.89 10.36 8.96
C ALA A 123 5.65 10.71 8.09
N GLN A 124 4.48 10.11 8.37
CA GLN A 124 3.22 10.42 7.66
C GLN A 124 2.46 11.60 8.30
N THR A 125 2.74 11.92 9.57
CA THR A 125 2.26 13.16 10.21
C THR A 125 2.92 14.40 9.60
N GLU A 126 4.18 14.31 9.19
CA GLU A 126 4.92 15.43 8.59
C GLU A 126 4.44 15.77 7.16
N ALA A 127 3.93 14.79 6.41
CA ALA A 127 3.46 14.98 5.04
C ALA A 127 2.09 15.71 4.92
N LEU A 128 1.37 15.89 6.03
CA LEU A 128 0.07 16.59 6.07
C LEU A 128 0.17 18.05 6.57
N ASN A 129 1.38 18.58 6.81
CA ASN A 129 1.62 19.98 7.18
C ASN A 129 2.63 20.65 6.23
N VAL A 130 2.30 20.72 4.94
CA VAL A 130 3.01 21.60 4.00
C VAL A 130 1.97 22.44 3.27
N ASP A 131 1.47 23.47 3.95
CA ASP A 131 1.12 24.79 3.41
C ASP A 131 0.41 25.64 4.49
N ASP A 132 1.18 26.26 5.40
CA ASP A 132 1.14 27.71 5.65
C ASP A 132 2.11 28.14 6.76
N VAL A 133 2.60 29.37 6.64
CA VAL A 133 3.57 30.09 7.51
C VAL A 133 5.04 29.97 7.11
N VAL A 134 5.35 30.53 5.94
CA VAL A 134 6.53 31.38 5.80
C VAL A 134 6.07 32.84 5.84
N ARG A 135 6.27 33.52 6.98
CA ARG A 135 6.66 34.95 7.08
C ARG A 135 6.73 35.39 8.55
N HIS A 136 7.95 35.42 9.09
CA HIS A 136 8.53 36.65 9.61
C HIS A 136 10.04 36.43 9.74
N THR A 137 10.80 37.19 8.95
CA THR A 137 12.25 37.34 9.09
C THR A 137 12.54 38.05 10.41
N ASP A 138 13.09 37.30 11.36
CA ASP A 138 13.63 37.82 12.61
C ASP A 138 14.85 38.70 12.32
N SER A 139 14.79 39.95 12.77
CA SER A 139 15.95 40.82 12.88
C SER A 139 16.52 40.64 14.28
N GLY A 140 17.41 39.67 14.43
CA GLY A 140 18.05 39.33 15.70
C GLY A 140 19.56 39.19 15.54
N SER A 141 20.28 40.29 15.75
CA SER A 141 21.73 40.31 15.94
C SER A 141 22.12 39.55 17.21
N GLY A 142 23.17 38.70 17.18
CA GLY A 142 23.84 38.30 18.43
C GLY A 142 24.55 36.94 18.46
N ALA A 143 25.81 36.95 18.03
CA ALA A 143 26.98 36.25 18.59
C ALA A 143 26.86 34.94 19.42
N SER A 144 27.67 33.94 18.99
CA SER A 144 28.68 33.17 19.77
C SER A 144 28.53 31.64 19.88
N GLN A 145 29.49 30.95 19.25
CA GLN A 145 30.37 29.87 19.75
C GLN A 145 29.86 28.44 20.05
N ALA A 146 30.55 27.49 19.35
CA ALA A 146 31.05 26.15 19.74
C ALA A 146 30.00 25.03 20.03
N GLU A 147 30.18 23.74 19.68
CA GLU A 147 31.36 22.88 19.62
C GLU A 147 31.37 21.93 18.39
N ARG A 148 32.58 21.59 17.92
CA ARG A 148 32.89 20.58 16.89
C ARG A 148 32.69 19.17 17.46
N TRP A 149 31.88 18.32 16.82
CA TRP A 149 31.99 16.87 17.00
C TRP A 149 32.98 16.24 16.02
N PRO A 150 33.80 15.26 16.44
CA PRO A 150 34.71 14.56 15.55
C PRO A 150 33.97 13.50 14.70
N PRO A 151 34.45 13.20 13.47
CA PRO A 151 33.86 12.18 12.61
C PRO A 151 34.15 10.76 13.13
N ASN A 152 33.15 9.89 13.04
CA ASN A 152 33.11 8.55 13.63
C ASN A 152 32.91 7.44 12.60
N VAL A 153 33.67 7.48 11.49
CA VAL A 153 33.79 6.32 10.59
C VAL A 153 35.20 6.24 9.99
N ASP A 154 35.87 5.15 10.34
CA ASP A 154 37.16 4.69 9.84
C ASP A 154 37.03 4.23 8.37
N MET A 155 38.07 4.47 7.56
CA MET A 155 38.13 3.95 6.19
C MET A 155 38.62 2.50 6.19
N PRO A 156 38.02 1.59 5.42
CA PRO A 156 38.51 0.22 5.31
C PRO A 156 39.88 0.16 4.58
N ASP A 157 40.76 -0.65 5.17
CA ASP A 157 42.14 -0.96 4.78
C ASP A 157 42.27 -1.46 3.32
N PRO A 158 43.15 -0.86 2.48
CA PRO A 158 43.32 -1.23 1.08
C PRO A 158 44.11 -2.53 0.82
N ASP A 159 44.68 -3.20 1.82
CA ASP A 159 45.63 -4.32 1.60
C ASP A 159 45.08 -5.74 1.85
N ARG A 160 43.76 -5.94 1.88
CA ARG A 160 43.19 -7.29 2.00
C ARG A 160 43.18 -8.03 0.65
N VAL A 161 44.29 -8.73 0.37
CA VAL A 161 44.45 -9.67 -0.75
C VAL A 161 43.63 -10.93 -0.51
N GLU A 162 42.47 -11.08 -1.18
CA GLU A 162 41.80 -12.39 -1.30
C GLU A 162 42.46 -13.21 -2.42
N ARG A 163 42.89 -14.43 -2.06
CA ARG A 163 43.53 -15.38 -2.98
C ARG A 163 42.49 -16.26 -3.66
N ASP A 164 42.67 -16.34 -4.97
CA ASP A 164 42.13 -17.32 -5.92
C ASP A 164 42.44 -18.77 -5.49
N VAL A 165 41.43 -19.63 -5.42
CA VAL A 165 41.58 -21.10 -5.54
C VAL A 165 40.36 -21.69 -6.26
N ASP A 166 40.51 -21.76 -7.57
CA ASP A 166 39.97 -22.79 -8.48
C ASP A 166 40.12 -24.23 -7.89
N GLN A 167 39.05 -25.06 -7.93
CA GLN A 167 39.04 -26.49 -8.33
C GLN A 167 37.82 -27.35 -7.85
N PRO A 168 37.53 -28.51 -8.50
CA PRO A 168 36.20 -28.81 -9.06
C PRO A 168 35.42 -29.96 -8.39
N TYR A 169 34.12 -30.04 -8.72
CA TYR A 169 33.27 -31.20 -8.41
C TYR A 169 33.60 -32.41 -9.31
N ARG A 170 34.11 -33.50 -8.72
CA ARG A 170 34.03 -34.88 -9.24
C ARG A 170 33.06 -35.69 -8.37
N GLY A 171 32.23 -36.51 -9.02
CA GLY A 171 31.12 -37.25 -8.42
C GLY A 171 31.44 -38.63 -7.82
N ILE A 172 30.40 -39.50 -7.87
CA ILE A 172 30.21 -40.88 -7.36
C ILE A 172 29.76 -40.94 -5.87
N GLY A 173 28.82 -41.75 -5.41
CA GLY A 173 28.04 -42.87 -5.94
C GLY A 173 27.15 -43.42 -4.79
N SER A 174 26.22 -44.30 -5.16
CA SER A 174 25.17 -44.98 -4.38
C SER A 174 25.48 -45.42 -2.93
N LEU A 175 24.41 -45.49 -2.13
CA LEU A 175 23.99 -46.70 -1.40
C LEU A 175 22.46 -46.77 -1.41
#